data_AF-A0A6G6IYC5-F1
#
_entry.id   AF-A0A6G6IYC5-F1
#
_cell.length_a   1.000
_cell.length_b   1.000
_cell.length_c   1.000
_cell.angle_alpha   90.00
_cell.angle_beta   90.00
_cell.angle_gamma   90.00
#
_symmetry.space_group_name_H-M   'P 1'
#
loop_
_entity.id
_entity.type
_entity.pdbx_description
1 polymer ?
#
loop_
_entity_poly.entity_id
_entity_poly.type
_entity_poly.pdbx_seq_one_letter_code
_entity_poly.pdbx_strand_id
1 'polypeptide(L)'
;MLIKFEASDEDVALMKTFTGQSVGSKAFHRAALDALDLAKQLREARSQLADARRTIAVQKQTLEAARSAAAMLLEKVGQGDLLD
;
A
#
# COMPACT_ATOMS: atom_id res chain seq x y z
N MET A 1 20.79 24.26 -22.03
CA MET A 1 21.83 23.76 -21.12
C MET A 1 22.02 22.26 -21.37
N LEU A 2 23.21 21.82 -21.77
CA LEU A 2 23.53 20.39 -21.93
C LEU A 2 23.92 19.83 -20.56
N ILE A 3 23.05 19.04 -19.94
CA ILE A 3 23.38 18.27 -18.75
C ILE A 3 24.03 16.98 -19.25
N LYS A 4 25.31 16.76 -18.91
CA LYS A 4 25.95 15.46 -19.14
C LYS A 4 25.43 14.49 -18.08
N PHE A 5 24.86 13.39 -18.53
CA PHE A 5 24.50 12.28 -17.68
C PHE A 5 25.66 11.28 -17.72
N GLU A 6 26.25 10.99 -16.57
CA GLU A 6 27.13 9.83 -16.40
C GLU A 6 26.24 8.61 -16.20
N ALA A 7 25.95 7.92 -17.30
CA ALA A 7 25.16 6.69 -17.31
C ALA A 7 25.83 5.72 -18.29
N SER A 8 25.79 4.43 -17.98
CA SER A 8 26.26 3.42 -18.92
C SER A 8 25.34 3.37 -20.15
N ASP A 9 25.85 2.86 -21.28
CA ASP A 9 25.03 2.67 -22.47
C ASP A 9 23.85 1.71 -22.20
N GLU A 10 24.02 0.76 -21.29
CA GLU A 10 22.97 -0.14 -20.82
C GLU A 10 21.86 0.62 -20.07
N ASP A 11 22.23 1.50 -19.13
CA ASP A 11 21.26 2.32 -18.39
C ASP A 11 20.48 3.25 -19.32
N VAL A 12 21.17 3.84 -20.29
CA VAL A 12 20.56 4.69 -21.33
C VAL A 12 19.55 3.89 -22.15
N ALA A 13 19.89 2.68 -22.57
CA ALA A 13 19.01 1.80 -23.33
C ALA A 13 17.78 1.36 -22.52
N LEU A 14 17.98 1.02 -21.24
CA LEU A 14 16.88 0.70 -20.32
C LEU A 14 15.94 1.89 -20.16
N MET A 15 16.47 3.10 -19.98
CA MET A 15 15.65 4.31 -19.85
C MET A 15 14.90 4.69 -21.10
N LYS A 16 15.50 4.53 -22.27
CA LYS A 16 14.80 4.69 -23.54
C LYS A 16 13.61 3.74 -23.65
N THR A 17 13.78 2.47 -23.28
CA THR A 17 12.71 1.47 -23.27
C THR A 17 11.61 1.82 -22.27
N PHE A 18 11.98 2.14 -21.03
CA PHE A 18 11.05 2.49 -19.97
C PHE A 18 10.21 3.73 -20.30
N THR A 19 10.82 4.76 -20.90
CA THR A 19 10.16 6.04 -21.19
C THR A 19 9.60 6.15 -22.61
N GLY A 20 9.85 5.16 -23.47
CA GLY A 20 9.51 5.19 -24.89
C GLY A 20 10.26 6.23 -25.71
N GLN A 21 11.35 6.79 -25.20
CA GLN A 21 12.12 7.84 -25.87
C GLN A 21 13.26 7.26 -26.71
N SER A 22 13.57 7.86 -27.87
CA SER A 22 14.68 7.43 -28.72
C SER A 22 16.04 8.02 -28.32
N VAL A 23 16.03 9.13 -27.57
CA VAL A 23 17.23 9.88 -27.16
C VAL A 23 17.40 9.79 -25.65
N GLY A 24 18.61 9.44 -25.18
CA GLY A 24 18.90 9.20 -23.76
C GLY A 24 18.61 10.42 -22.87
N SER A 25 19.02 11.61 -23.30
CA SER A 25 18.75 12.85 -22.55
C SER A 25 17.24 13.12 -22.37
N LYS A 26 16.42 12.81 -23.38
CA LYS A 26 14.96 12.92 -23.30
C LYS A 26 14.37 11.84 -22.38
N ALA A 27 14.92 10.63 -22.43
CA ALA A 27 14.53 9.53 -21.55
C ALA A 27 14.75 9.89 -20.07
N PHE A 28 15.96 10.33 -19.71
CA PHE A 28 16.26 10.76 -18.34
C PHE A 28 15.45 11.96 -17.90
N HIS A 29 15.24 12.95 -18.77
CA HIS A 29 14.39 14.09 -18.45
C HIS A 29 12.95 13.66 -18.17
N ARG A 30 12.38 12.78 -19.01
CA ARG A 30 11.03 12.26 -18.82
C ARG A 30 10.91 11.46 -17.53
N ALA A 31 11.84 10.55 -17.28
CA ALA A 31 11.88 9.76 -16.05
C ALA A 31 11.98 10.65 -14.80
N ALA A 32 12.77 11.72 -14.83
CA ALA A 32 12.88 12.66 -13.72
C ALA A 32 11.56 13.41 -13.43
N LEU A 33 10.81 13.78 -14.47
CA LEU A 33 9.49 14.39 -14.32
C LEU A 33 8.49 13.39 -13.71
N ASP A 34 8.48 12.17 -14.22
CA ASP A 34 7.56 11.12 -13.77
C ASP A 34 7.89 10.66 -12.33
N ALA A 35 9.17 10.69 -11.92
CA ALA A 35 9.62 10.27 -10.59
C ALA A 35 8.99 11.08 -9.45
N LEU A 36 8.74 12.38 -9.64
CA LEU A 36 8.12 13.23 -8.62
C LEU A 36 6.67 12.81 -8.35
N ASP A 37 5.92 12.53 -9.42
CA ASP A 37 4.54 12.09 -9.31
C ASP A 37 4.45 10.68 -8.71
N LEU A 38 5.30 9.76 -9.18
CA LEU A 38 5.41 8.41 -8.61
C LEU A 38 5.76 8.45 -7.11
N ALA A 39 6.65 9.34 -6.67
CA ALA A 39 6.99 9.49 -5.26
C ALA A 39 5.78 9.97 -4.43
N LYS A 40 4.95 10.86 -4.99
CA LYS A 40 3.71 11.31 -4.36
C LYS A 40 2.70 10.17 -4.25
N GLN A 41 2.45 9.46 -5.35
CA GLN A 41 1.55 8.31 -5.39
C GLN A 41 1.99 7.21 -4.42
N LEU A 42 3.28 6.92 -4.34
CA LEU A 42 3.82 5.92 -3.41
C LEU A 42 3.59 6.32 -1.95
N ARG A 43 3.80 7.60 -1.62
CA ARG A 43 3.54 8.12 -0.27
C ARG A 43 2.06 7.98 0.09
N GLU A 44 1.17 8.34 -0.83
CA GLU A 44 -0.28 8.22 -0.65
C GLU A 44 -0.70 6.76 -0.46
N ALA A 45 -0.25 5.87 -1.34
CA ALA A 45 -0.54 4.43 -1.25
C ALA A 45 -0.06 3.83 0.08
N ARG A 46 1.12 4.25 0.57
CA ARG A 46 1.64 3.83 1.88
C ARG A 46 0.75 4.31 3.03
N SER A 47 0.24 5.54 2.96
CA SER A 47 -0.69 6.08 3.96
C SER A 47 -1.99 5.28 3.97
N GLN A 48 -2.60 5.09 2.81
CA GLN A 48 -3.84 4.32 2.67
C GLN A 48 -3.67 2.88 3.18
N LEU A 49 -2.52 2.24 2.90
CA LEU A 49 -2.22 0.91 3.40
C LEU A 49 -2.11 0.87 4.93
N ALA A 50 -1.51 1.89 5.55
CA ALA A 50 -1.42 2.00 7.00
C ALA A 50 -2.80 2.15 7.65
N ASP A 51 -3.66 3.01 7.07
CA ASP A 51 -5.02 3.25 7.55
C ASP A 51 -5.90 2.00 7.41
N ALA A 52 -5.79 1.29 6.28
CA ALA A 52 -6.50 0.03 6.05
C ALA A 52 -6.08 -1.04 7.07
N ARG A 53 -4.77 -1.18 7.34
CA ARG A 53 -4.26 -2.12 8.35
C ARG A 53 -4.76 -1.79 9.75
N ARG A 54 -4.80 -0.50 10.12
CA ARG A 54 -5.35 -0.06 11.40
C ARG A 54 -6.84 -0.41 11.52
N THR A 55 -7.61 -0.15 10.46
CA THR A 55 -9.04 -0.45 10.41
C THR A 55 -9.30 -1.95 10.58
N ILE A 56 -8.54 -2.79 9.86
CA ILE A 56 -8.64 -4.26 9.97
C ILE A 56 -8.32 -4.72 11.40
N ALA A 57 -7.30 -4.14 12.05
CA ALA A 57 -6.95 -4.50 13.42
C ALA A 57 -8.09 -4.21 14.40
N VAL A 58 -8.70 -3.03 14.29
CA VAL A 58 -9.88 -2.65 15.09
C VAL A 58 -11.04 -3.61 14.83
N GLN A 59 -11.38 -3.87 13.56
CA GLN A 59 -12.47 -4.77 13.20
C GLN A 59 -12.27 -6.18 13.74
N LYS A 60 -11.04 -6.72 13.67
CA LYS A 60 -10.71 -8.02 14.27
C LYS A 60 -10.94 -8.03 15.77
N GLN A 61 -10.48 -6.99 16.48
CA GLN A 61 -10.70 -6.88 17.92
C GLN A 61 -12.20 -6.81 18.26
N THR A 62 -12.98 -6.04 17.51
CA THR A 62 -14.44 -5.95 17.70
C THR A 62 -15.12 -7.30 17.48
N LEU A 63 -14.74 -8.04 16.43
CA LEU A 63 -15.29 -9.36 16.17
C LEU A 63 -14.97 -10.36 17.27
N GLU A 64 -13.75 -10.35 17.81
CA GLU A 64 -13.40 -11.22 18.94
C GLU A 64 -14.20 -10.86 20.19
N ALA A 65 -14.31 -9.57 20.52
CA ALA A 65 -15.13 -9.13 21.65
C ALA A 65 -16.60 -9.55 21.50
N ALA A 66 -17.17 -9.42 20.30
CA ALA A 66 -18.53 -9.87 20.01
C ALA A 66 -18.69 -11.38 20.18
N ARG A 67 -17.70 -12.18 19.73
CA ARG A 67 -17.69 -13.64 19.92
C ARG A 67 -17.64 -14.02 21.40
N SER A 68 -16.77 -13.37 22.18
CA SER A 68 -16.69 -13.61 23.62
C SER A 68 -17.99 -13.23 24.33
N ALA A 69 -18.60 -12.10 23.99
CA ALA A 69 -19.88 -11.67 24.54
C ALA A 69 -21.01 -12.66 24.22
N ALA A 70 -21.07 -13.14 22.97
CA ALA A 70 -22.05 -14.15 22.56
C ALA A 70 -21.86 -15.47 23.32
N ALA A 71 -20.62 -15.92 23.52
CA ALA A 71 -20.33 -17.12 24.30
C ALA A 71 -20.78 -16.99 25.77
N MET A 72 -20.49 -15.84 26.40
CA MET A 72 -20.93 -15.58 27.78
C MET A 72 -22.46 -15.52 27.88
N LEU A 73 -23.14 -14.91 26.91
CA LEU A 73 -24.60 -14.86 26.89
C LEU A 73 -25.19 -16.27 26.74
N LEU A 74 -24.64 -17.08 25.83
CA LEU A 74 -25.07 -18.47 25.64
C LEU A 74 -24.91 -19.29 26.92
N GLU A 75 -23.79 -19.14 27.63
CA GLU A 75 -23.57 -19.82 28.91
C GLU A 75 -24.63 -19.42 29.95
N LYS A 76 -24.94 -18.12 30.06
CA LYS A 76 -25.95 -17.63 31.01
C LYS A 76 -27.37 -18.08 30.67
N VAL A 77 -27.73 -18.10 29.40
CA VAL A 77 -29.05 -18.57 28.95
C VAL A 77 -29.16 -20.09 29.10
N GLY A 78 -28.13 -20.86 28.74
CA GLY A 78 -28.13 -22.32 28.86
C GLY A 78 -28.17 -22.81 30.30
N GLN A 79 -27.60 -22.07 31.26
CA GLN A 79 -27.73 -22.39 32.70
C GLN A 79 -29.16 -22.16 33.23
N GLY A 80 -29.90 -21.20 32.68
CA GLY A 80 -31.30 -20.97 33.04
C GLY A 80 -32.22 -22.10 32.56
N ASP A 81 -31.94 -22.65 31.38
CA ASP A 81 -32.72 -23.76 30.76
C ASP A 81 -32.45 -25.14 31.40
N LEU A 82 -31.38 -25.26 32.20
CA LEU A 82 -30.99 -26.48 32.92
C LEU A 82 -31.56 -26.57 34.36
N LEU A 83 -32.14 -25.48 34.86
CA LEU A 83 -32.63 -25.36 36.24
C LEU A 83 -34.17 -25.32 36.34
N ASP A 84 -34.88 -25.32 35.20
CA ASP A 84 -36.32 -25.61 35.07
C ASP A 84 -36.53 -27.05 34.56
#